data_AF-A0A396GNT9-F1
#
_entry.id   AF-A0A396GNT9-F1
#
_cell.length_a   1.000
_cell.length_b   1.000
_cell.length_c   1.000
_cell.angle_alpha   90.00
_cell.angle_beta   90.00
_cell.angle_gamma   90.00
#
_symmetry.space_group_name_H-M   'P 1'
#
loop_
_entity.id
_entity.type
_entity.pdbx_description
1 polymer ?
#
loop_
_entity_poly.entity_id
_entity_poly.type
_entity_poly.pdbx_seq_one_letter_code
_entity_poly.pdbx_strand_id
1 'polypeptide(L)'
;MLHIKYLSSQEGTRSFISDVKAGISTIKRIVRENRVLLVLDDVDHVNQLDALIGKREWFHEGSCIIITTRDTTVLPEKHVNELYEVTELYPEEAWKNELVGRMGRCS
;
A
#
# COMPACT_ATOMS: atom_id res chain seq x y z
N MET A 1 -11.22 5.24 -3.30
CA MET A 1 -10.81 5.81 -1.99
C MET A 1 -9.49 5.16 -1.65
N LEU A 2 -8.39 5.92 -1.63
CA LEU A 2 -7.07 5.40 -1.30
C LEU A 2 -7.07 4.76 0.09
N HIS A 3 -6.84 3.44 0.15
CA HIS A 3 -6.58 2.75 1.40
C HIS A 3 -5.09 2.49 1.53
N ILE A 4 -4.47 3.14 2.52
CA ILE A 4 -3.07 2.97 2.86
C ILE A 4 -2.98 1.88 3.93
N LYS A 5 -2.28 0.79 3.63
CA LYS A 5 -1.94 -0.24 4.62
C LYS A 5 -0.45 -0.24 4.88
N TYR A 6 -0.10 -0.33 6.16
CA TYR A 6 1.26 -0.35 6.65
C TYR A 6 1.49 -1.66 7.40
N LEU A 7 2.52 -2.40 6.99
CA LEU A 7 2.97 -3.60 7.69
C LEU A 7 4.44 -3.39 8.09
N SER A 8 4.71 -3.25 9.39
CA SER A 8 6.05 -3.24 9.97
C SER A 8 6.18 -4.26 11.09
N SER A 9 7.38 -4.82 11.28
CA SER A 9 7.59 -5.98 12.14
C SER A 9 7.83 -5.70 13.64
N GLN A 10 7.82 -4.47 14.17
CA GLN A 10 8.03 -4.23 15.62
C GLN A 10 7.32 -2.98 16.19
N GLU A 11 7.11 -3.01 17.52
CA GLU A 11 6.34 -2.09 18.36
C GLU A 11 6.79 -0.62 18.27
N GLY A 12 5.95 0.23 17.70
CA GLY A 12 6.16 1.68 17.70
C GLY A 12 5.78 2.31 19.04
N THR A 13 6.71 3.05 19.63
CA THR A 13 6.41 3.96 20.75
C THR A 13 5.34 4.96 20.31
N ARG A 14 4.15 4.89 20.93
CA ARG A 14 3.04 5.86 20.72
C ARG A 14 3.53 7.26 21.03
N SER A 15 3.94 8.00 20.01
CA SER A 15 4.29 9.41 20.12
C SER A 15 3.04 10.22 19.86
N PHE A 16 2.57 10.95 20.89
CA PHE A 16 1.44 11.86 20.76
C PHE A 16 1.91 13.07 19.94
N ILE A 17 1.46 13.16 18.69
CA ILE A 17 1.84 14.22 17.76
C ILE A 17 0.74 15.29 17.81
N SER A 18 1.03 16.44 18.42
CA SER A 18 0.13 17.61 18.46
C SER A 18 0.37 18.60 17.31
N ASP A 19 1.47 18.46 16.57
CA ASP A 19 1.88 19.35 15.48
C ASP A 19 2.04 18.55 14.16
N VAL A 20 1.38 18.99 13.09
CA VAL A 20 1.37 18.32 11.78
C VAL A 20 2.79 18.14 11.21
N LYS A 21 3.66 19.14 11.37
CA LYS A 21 5.04 19.10 10.89
C LYS A 21 5.90 18.14 11.71
N ALA A 22 5.68 18.07 13.02
CA ALA A 22 6.29 17.07 13.89
C ALA A 22 5.84 15.65 13.52
N GLY A 23 4.56 15.49 13.15
CA GLY A 23 4.00 14.23 12.69
C GLY A 23 4.61 13.73 11.39
N ILE A 24 4.68 14.61 10.38
CA ILE A 24 5.31 14.29 9.10
C ILE A 24 6.77 13.89 9.30
N SER A 25 7.51 14.62 10.15
CA SER A 25 8.92 14.30 10.46
C SER A 25 9.06 12.95 11.14
N THR A 26 8.16 12.63 12.07
CA THR A 26 8.14 11.35 12.79
C THR A 26 7.86 10.18 11.85
N ILE A 27 6.85 10.32 10.98
CA ILE A 27 6.51 9.31 9.97
C ILE A 27 7.69 9.08 9.03
N LYS A 28 8.32 10.16 8.51
CA LYS A 28 9.52 10.06 7.66
C LYS A 28 10.65 9.32 8.33
N ARG A 29 10.91 9.56 9.62
CA ARG A 29 11.93 8.83 10.36
C ARG A 29 11.60 7.34 10.46
N ILE A 30 10.37 7.01 10.82
CA ILE A 30 9.92 5.62 10.97
C ILE A 30 10.09 4.83 9.67
N VAL A 31 9.63 5.38 8.54
CA VAL A 31 9.72 4.68 7.24
C VAL A 31 11.15 4.61 6.70
N ARG A 32 12.04 5.48 7.16
CA ARG A 32 13.47 5.48 6.79
C ARG A 32 14.30 4.50 7.61
N GLU A 33 13.92 4.27 8.86
CA GLU A 33 14.65 3.39 9.79
C GLU A 33 14.14 1.95 9.78
N ASN A 34 12.93 1.72 9.27
CA ASN A 34 12.30 0.40 9.29
C ASN A 34 11.99 -0.07 7.87
N ARG A 35 12.08 -1.38 7.65
CA ARG A 35 11.55 -2.02 6.44
C ARG A 35 10.03 -1.99 6.49
N VAL A 36 9.42 -1.42 5.46
CA VAL A 36 7.96 -1.25 5.40
C VAL A 36 7.40 -1.91 4.15
N LEU A 37 6.21 -2.48 4.27
CA LEU A 37 5.36 -2.82 3.12
C LEU A 37 4.21 -1.81 3.07
N LEU A 38 4.21 -0.98 2.04
CA LEU A 38 3.18 0.02 1.78
C LEU A 38 2.31 -0.46 0.62
N VAL A 39 1.00 -0.59 0.85
CA VAL A 39 0.05 -0.91 -0.21
C VAL A 39 -0.80 0.33 -0.49
N LEU A 40 -0.78 0.78 -1.75
CA LEU A 40 -1.59 1.87 -2.27
C LEU A 40 -2.66 1.27 -3.19
N ASP A 41 -3.89 1.21 -2.68
CA ASP A 41 -4.99 0.58 -3.39
C ASP A 41 -5.80 1.57 -4.24
N ASP A 42 -6.13 1.17 -5.47
CA ASP A 42 -7.03 1.90 -6.41
C ASP A 42 -6.56 3.32 -6.75
N VAL A 43 -5.27 3.46 -7.10
CA VAL A 43 -4.70 4.74 -7.52
C VAL A 43 -5.22 5.10 -8.91
N ASP A 44 -5.88 6.25 -9.02
CA ASP A 44 -6.52 6.73 -10.26
C ASP A 44 -5.95 8.07 -10.77
N HIS A 45 -5.02 8.70 -10.04
CA HIS A 45 -4.40 9.97 -10.45
C HIS A 45 -2.91 10.02 -10.08
N VAL A 46 -2.06 10.48 -11.02
CA VAL A 46 -0.60 10.63 -10.83
C VAL A 46 -0.24 11.49 -9.61
N ASN A 47 -1.01 12.55 -9.35
CA ASN A 47 -0.76 13.48 -8.24
C ASN A 47 -0.81 12.80 -6.86
N GLN A 48 -1.57 11.70 -6.73
CA GLN A 48 -1.63 10.92 -5.49
C GLN A 48 -0.31 10.20 -5.24
N LEU A 49 0.32 9.66 -6.28
CA LEU A 49 1.63 9.00 -6.19
C LEU A 49 2.72 9.99 -5.80
N ASP A 50 2.75 11.15 -6.45
CA ASP A 50 3.73 12.20 -6.11
C ASP A 50 3.60 12.66 -4.65
N ALA A 51 2.37 12.74 -4.11
CA ALA A 51 2.12 13.10 -2.72
C ALA A 51 2.48 11.99 -1.71
N LEU A 52 2.27 10.72 -2.07
CA LEU A 52 2.43 9.56 -1.17
C LEU A 52 3.83 8.96 -1.18
N ILE A 53 4.44 8.84 -2.36
CA ILE A 53 5.74 8.23 -2.55
C ILE A 53 6.86 9.25 -2.26
N GLY A 54 6.58 10.55 -2.37
CA GLY A 54 7.57 11.59 -2.13
C GLY A 54 8.85 11.32 -2.92
N LYS A 55 10.00 11.30 -2.24
CA LYS A 55 11.26 10.78 -2.82
C LYS A 55 11.48 9.34 -2.36
N ARG A 56 11.94 8.47 -3.25
CA ARG A 56 12.39 7.09 -2.93
C ARG A 56 13.35 7.04 -1.73
N GLU A 57 14.15 8.10 -1.53
CA GLU A 57 15.07 8.32 -0.41
C GLU A 57 14.43 8.30 0.99
N TRP A 58 13.10 8.40 1.08
CA TRP A 58 12.39 8.40 2.35
C TRP A 58 12.25 7.00 2.94
N PHE A 59 12.35 5.95 2.12
CA PHE A 59 12.12 4.58 2.57
C PHE A 59 13.44 3.86 2.87
N HIS A 60 13.43 3.03 3.91
CA HIS A 60 14.54 2.12 4.21
C HIS A 60 14.75 1.16 3.04
N GLU A 61 16.00 0.81 2.77
CA GLU A 61 16.34 -0.20 1.77
C GLU A 61 15.62 -1.53 2.03
N GLY A 62 15.13 -2.19 0.97
CA GLY A 62 14.33 -3.42 1.08
C GLY A 62 12.86 -3.19 1.47
N SER A 63 12.43 -1.95 1.70
CA SER A 63 11.00 -1.61 1.75
C SER A 63 10.34 -1.87 0.41
N CYS A 64 9.08 -2.30 0.43
CA CYS A 64 8.32 -2.63 -0.76
C CYS A 64 7.06 -1.75 -0.82
N ILE A 65 6.82 -1.13 -1.98
CA ILE A 65 5.62 -0.35 -2.24
C ILE A 65 4.87 -1.07 -3.34
N ILE A 66 3.65 -1.51 -3.04
CA ILE A 66 2.74 -2.14 -3.99
C ILE A 66 1.67 -1.12 -4.34
N ILE A 67 1.51 -0.86 -5.63
CA ILE A 67 0.49 0.05 -6.15
C ILE A 67 -0.49 -0.81 -6.95
N THR A 68 -1.77 -0.75 -6.62
CA THR A 68 -2.83 -1.32 -7.44
C THR A 68 -3.54 -0.17 -8.16
N THR A 69 -3.81 -0.38 -9.44
CA THR A 69 -4.58 0.55 -10.26
C THR A 69 -5.32 -0.24 -11.33
N ARG A 70 -6.42 0.33 -11.80
CA ARG A 70 -7.14 -0.18 -12.99
C ARG A 70 -6.65 0.48 -14.28
N ASP A 71 -5.85 1.54 -14.16
CA ASP A 71 -5.37 2.32 -15.29
C ASP A 71 -3.85 2.49 -15.17
N THR A 72 -3.11 1.74 -15.99
CA THR A 72 -1.64 1.78 -15.98
C THR A 72 -1.07 3.13 -16.43
N THR A 73 -1.85 3.99 -17.09
CA THR A 73 -1.39 5.32 -17.54
C THR A 73 -1.10 6.27 -16.39
N VAL A 74 -1.63 5.99 -15.19
CA VAL A 74 -1.39 6.78 -13.98
C VAL A 74 -0.08 6.40 -13.28
N LEU A 75 0.63 5.38 -13.76
CA LEU A 75 1.89 4.90 -13.20
C LEU A 75 3.08 5.55 -13.93
N PRO A 76 3.71 6.59 -13.36
CA PRO A 76 4.86 7.21 -14.01
C PRO A 76 6.08 6.27 -13.92
N GLU A 77 6.78 6.09 -15.05
CA GLU A 77 7.95 5.20 -15.15
C GLU A 77 9.00 5.46 -14.07
N LYS A 78 9.17 6.73 -13.65
CA LYS A 78 10.11 7.12 -12.58
C LYS A 78 9.84 6.43 -11.22
N HIS A 79 8.62 5.98 -10.96
CA HIS A 79 8.23 5.38 -9.67
C HIS A 79 8.04 3.87 -9.75
N VAL A 80 7.96 3.29 -10.94
CA VAL A 80 7.71 1.86 -11.13
C VAL A 80 9.04 1.14 -11.33
N ASN A 81 9.28 0.10 -10.53
CA ASN A 81 10.40 -0.81 -10.72
C ASN A 81 9.97 -2.02 -11.57
N GLU A 82 8.77 -2.54 -11.29
CA GLU A 82 8.17 -3.69 -11.96
C GLU A 82 6.66 -3.46 -12.11
N LEU A 83 6.08 -3.89 -13.22
CA LEU A 83 4.64 -3.84 -13.50
C LEU A 83 4.11 -5.26 -13.60
N TYR A 84 3.03 -5.55 -12.89
CA TYR A 84 2.35 -6.84 -12.92
C TYR A 84 0.88 -6.64 -13.31
N GLU A 85 0.46 -7.26 -14.41
CA GLU A 85 -0.94 -7.30 -14.82
C GLU A 85 -1.62 -8.49 -14.15
N VAL A 86 -2.64 -8.19 -13.33
CA VAL A 86 -3.45 -9.22 -12.68
C VAL A 86 -4.46 -9.76 -13.69
N THR A 87 -4.33 -11.02 -14.08
CA THR A 87 -5.33 -11.72 -14.89
C THR A 87 -6.62 -11.93 -14.09
N GLU A 88 -7.77 -11.72 -14.76
CA GLU A 88 -9.07 -12.02 -14.16
C GLU A 88 -9.17 -13.50 -13.77
N LEU A 89 -9.82 -13.77 -12.64
CA LEU A 89 -10.13 -15.14 -12.24
C LEU A 89 -11.16 -15.71 -13.22
N TYR A 90 -10.88 -16.92 -13.73
CA TYR A 90 -11.84 -17.61 -14.60
C TYR A 90 -13.16 -17.85 -13.85
N PRO A 91 -14.33 -17.81 -14.54
CA PRO A 91 -15.64 -17.97 -13.90
C PRO A 91 -15.78 -19.23 -13.02
N GLU A 92 -15.06 -20.30 -13.37
CA GLU A 92 -14.99 -21.55 -12.59
C GLU A 92 -14.32 -21.42 -11.22
N GLU A 93 -13.44 -20.43 -11.02
CA GLU A 93 -12.78 -20.14 -9.75
C GLU A 93 -13.60 -19.16 -8.89
N ALA A 94 -14.40 -18.30 -9.52
CA ALA A 94 -15.30 -17.37 -8.84
C ALA A 94 -16.31 -18.09 -7.94
N TRP A 95 -16.87 -19.22 -8.40
CA TRP A 95 -17.86 -19.98 -7.64
C TRP A 95 -17.28 -20.75 -6.44
N LYS A 96 -15.98 -21.07 -6.46
CA LYS A 96 -15.33 -21.78 -5.33
C LYS A 96 -15.17 -20.88 -4.11
N ASN A 97 -14.92 -19.58 -4.31
CA ASN A 97 -14.75 -18.63 -3.21
C ASN A 97 -16.07 -18.29 -2.48
N GLU A 98 -17.21 -18.40 -3.16
CA GLU A 98 -18.51 -18.18 -2.52
C GLU A 98 -18.90 -19.33 -1.55
N LEU A 99 -18.50 -20.58 -1.86
CA LEU A 99 -18.78 -21.73 -1.00
C LEU A 99 -17.96 -21.74 0.29
N VAL A 100 -16.74 -21.20 0.26
CA VAL A 100 -15.88 -21.09 1.46
C VAL A 100 -16.41 -20.02 2.44
N GLY A 101 -17.02 -18.94 1.93
CA GLY A 101 -17.62 -17.89 2.77
C GLY A 101 -18.93 -18.26 3.47
N ARG A 102 -19.61 -19.34 3.05
CA ARG A 102 -20.92 -19.74 3.59
C ARG A 102 -20.86 -20.82 4.68
N MET A 103 -19.69 -21.41 4.93
CA MET A 103 -19.49 -22.45 5.95
C MET A 103 -19.26 -21.91 7.38
N GLY A 104 -19.77 -20.72 7.69
CA GLY A 104 -19.55 -20.01 8.96
C GLY A 104 -20.78 -19.75 9.82
N ARG A 105 -21.95 -20.33 9.51
CA ARG A 105 -23.14 -20.23 10.38
C ARG A 105 -23.93 -21.54 10.36
N CYS A 106 -23.62 -22.42 11.29
CA CYS A 106 -24.57 -23.38 11.83
C CYS A 106 -24.87 -22.98 13.28
N SER A 107 -26.16 -22.99 13.59
CA SER A 107 -26.85 -22.70 14.86
C SER A 107 -26.26 -23.38 16.10
#